data_AF-A0A0F9SUH6-F1
#
_entry.id   AF-A0A0F9SUH6-F1
#
_cell.length_a   1.000
_cell.length_b   1.000
_cell.length_c   1.000
_cell.angle_alpha   90.00
_cell.angle_beta   90.00
_cell.angle_gamma   90.00
#
_symmetry.space_group_name_H-M   'P 1'
#
loop_
_entity.id
_entity.type
_entity.pdbx_description
1 polymer ?
#
loop_
_entity_poly.entity_id
_entity_poly.type
_entity_poly.pdbx_seq_one_letter_code
_entity_poly.pdbx_strand_id
1 'polypeptide(L)'
;MLEITEYIAFHKGNIPLILSVPHGGKLECNNIPIRSQGILGIDGRTIKIAKKLIELITLEYQNQTGTAKTPSYVISKVRRSKIDLNRDETEAYVQSSLTAQKIYNFYLDKIREIVLDNLNLFNRSLLVDVHGFEKHKRPQGYRDVELILGTNNLKSVFPEPVSIKEWGNNIRGKIIRNFQELSIPIAPSHPKRKEYVLTGGYITKKFGASQIPKS
;
A
#
# COMPACT_ATOMS: atom_id res chain seq x y z
N MET A 1 11.99 26.30 8.18
CA MET A 1 12.19 25.11 7.31
C MET A 1 10.91 24.30 7.37
N LEU A 2 10.42 23.78 6.24
CA LEU A 2 9.31 22.83 6.26
C LEU A 2 9.83 21.51 6.83
N GLU A 3 9.30 21.08 7.98
CA GLU A 3 9.62 19.76 8.49
C GLU A 3 8.82 18.71 7.73
N ILE A 4 9.50 17.87 6.94
CA ILE A 4 8.85 16.86 6.08
C ILE A 4 7.97 15.88 6.88
N THR A 5 8.29 15.70 8.16
CA THR A 5 7.56 14.92 9.17
C THR A 5 6.16 15.46 9.45
N GLU A 6 5.90 16.74 9.18
CA GLU A 6 4.56 17.34 9.24
C GLU A 6 3.62 16.77 8.16
N TYR A 7 4.19 16.36 7.02
CA TYR A 7 3.45 15.84 5.85
C TYR A 7 3.43 14.32 5.80
N ILE A 8 4.55 13.67 6.15
CA ILE A 8 4.71 12.21 6.09
C ILE A 8 5.09 11.69 7.48
N ALA A 9 4.29 10.80 8.04
CA ALA A 9 4.70 10.01 9.20
C ALA A 9 5.37 8.72 8.72
N PHE A 10 6.55 8.40 9.26
CA PHE A 10 7.23 7.15 8.93
C PHE A 10 7.91 6.55 10.16
N HIS A 11 8.12 5.24 10.13
CA HIS A 11 8.85 4.50 11.14
C HIS A 11 9.49 3.28 10.49
N LYS A 12 10.74 3.00 10.86
CA LYS A 12 11.45 1.79 10.48
C LYS A 12 11.29 0.77 11.62
N GLY A 13 10.52 -0.27 11.34
CA GLY A 13 10.28 -1.40 12.23
C GLY A 13 11.39 -2.45 12.16
N ASN A 14 11.14 -3.61 12.78
CA ASN A 14 12.11 -4.70 12.93
C ASN A 14 11.62 -6.06 12.37
N ILE A 15 10.62 -6.03 11.49
CA ILE A 15 10.17 -7.18 10.69
C ILE A 15 10.08 -6.77 9.21
N PRO A 16 10.16 -7.73 8.26
CA PRO A 16 10.13 -7.45 6.83
C PRO A 16 8.71 -7.13 6.31
N LEU A 17 7.95 -6.30 7.01
CA LEU A 17 6.61 -5.85 6.66
C LEU A 17 6.55 -4.32 6.68
N ILE A 18 6.04 -3.74 5.60
CA ILE A 18 5.89 -2.30 5.40
C ILE A 18 4.42 -2.01 5.11
N LEU A 19 3.83 -1.06 5.83
CA LEU A 19 2.52 -0.51 5.52
C LEU A 19 2.66 0.87 4.85
N SER A 20 2.21 1.01 3.61
CA SER A 20 2.07 2.32 2.96
C SER A 20 0.62 2.78 2.99
N VAL A 21 0.39 4.06 3.32
CA VAL A 21 -0.95 4.68 3.36
C VAL A 21 -0.89 6.02 2.64
N PRO A 22 -1.08 6.04 1.31
CA PRO A 22 -0.86 7.24 0.51
C PRO A 22 -2.03 8.23 0.57
N HIS A 23 -3.26 7.77 0.84
CA HIS A 23 -4.49 8.54 0.57
C HIS A 23 -5.39 8.81 1.78
N GLY A 24 -4.98 8.44 3.00
CA GLY A 24 -5.78 8.64 4.21
C GLY A 24 -5.65 10.02 4.86
N GLY A 25 -4.74 10.85 4.36
CA GLY A 25 -4.43 12.18 4.87
C GLY A 25 -5.53 13.22 4.68
N LYS A 26 -5.60 14.19 5.58
CA LYS A 26 -6.57 15.31 5.55
C LYS A 26 -5.91 16.68 5.56
N LEU A 27 -4.58 16.74 5.61
CA LEU A 27 -3.85 18.01 5.61
C LEU A 27 -4.03 18.67 4.25
N GLU A 28 -4.67 19.84 4.26
CA GLU A 28 -5.01 20.57 3.05
C GLU A 28 -3.79 21.24 2.42
N CYS A 29 -2.71 21.53 3.14
CA CYS A 29 -1.50 22.17 2.58
C CYS A 29 -1.83 23.37 1.66
N ASN A 30 -2.26 24.51 2.22
CA ASN A 30 -2.72 25.68 1.44
C ASN A 30 -1.72 26.19 0.38
N ASN A 31 -0.43 25.94 0.59
CA ASN A 31 0.67 26.28 -0.33
C ASN A 31 0.87 25.27 -1.47
N ILE A 32 0.14 24.15 -1.51
CA ILE A 32 0.20 23.15 -2.58
C ILE A 32 -1.06 23.31 -3.45
N PRO A 33 -0.94 23.51 -4.78
CA PRO A 33 -2.09 23.59 -5.67
C PRO A 33 -2.93 22.31 -5.67
N ILE A 34 -4.23 22.45 -5.93
CA ILE A 34 -5.13 21.30 -6.11
C ILE A 34 -4.92 20.73 -7.52
N ARG A 35 -4.82 19.41 -7.62
CA ARG A 35 -4.81 18.70 -8.90
C ARG A 35 -6.16 18.85 -9.61
N SER A 36 -6.15 19.02 -10.92
CA SER A 36 -7.36 19.10 -11.74
C SER A 36 -7.84 17.77 -12.31
N GLN A 37 -7.05 16.69 -12.17
CA GLN A 37 -7.30 15.39 -12.82
C GLN A 37 -7.15 14.22 -11.84
N GLY A 38 -7.85 13.13 -12.15
CA GLY A 38 -7.88 11.89 -11.37
C GLY A 38 -8.83 11.96 -10.16
N ILE A 39 -8.72 10.97 -9.28
CA ILE A 39 -9.53 10.91 -8.05
C ILE A 39 -8.94 11.86 -7.01
N LEU A 40 -9.75 12.79 -6.53
CA LEU A 40 -9.35 13.80 -5.54
C LEU A 40 -9.76 13.44 -4.10
N GLY A 41 -10.70 12.49 -3.96
CA GLY A 41 -11.21 12.02 -2.68
C GLY A 41 -10.16 11.27 -1.86
N ILE A 42 -10.32 11.29 -0.54
CA ILE A 42 -9.43 10.55 0.36
C ILE A 42 -9.92 9.13 0.57
N ASP A 43 -9.00 8.26 0.94
CA ASP A 43 -9.31 6.91 1.38
C ASP A 43 -9.58 6.95 2.88
N GLY A 44 -10.83 7.30 3.24
CA GLY A 44 -11.24 7.50 4.62
C GLY A 44 -10.89 6.33 5.54
N ARG A 45 -10.47 6.64 6.77
CA ARG A 45 -10.13 5.67 7.84
C ARG A 45 -8.91 4.77 7.60
N THR A 46 -8.26 4.80 6.43
CA THR A 46 -7.06 3.97 6.15
C THR A 46 -5.91 4.21 7.14
N ILE A 47 -5.65 5.46 7.56
CA ILE A 47 -4.66 5.75 8.62
C ILE A 47 -5.04 5.04 9.94
N LYS A 48 -6.33 5.07 10.31
CA LYS A 48 -6.82 4.41 11.53
C LYS A 48 -6.66 2.88 11.43
N ILE A 49 -7.01 2.31 10.28
CA ILE A 49 -6.84 0.88 9.99
C ILE A 49 -5.37 0.48 10.08
N ALA A 50 -4.48 1.23 9.43
CA ALA A 50 -3.04 0.94 9.45
C ALA A 50 -2.47 1.00 10.88
N LYS A 51 -2.82 2.03 11.67
CA LYS A 51 -2.43 2.11 13.08
C LYS A 51 -2.92 0.91 13.89
N LYS A 52 -4.17 0.47 13.68
CA LYS A 52 -4.70 -0.72 14.37
C LYS A 52 -4.02 -2.01 13.91
N LEU A 53 -3.69 -2.14 12.63
CA LEU A 53 -2.90 -3.27 12.12
C LEU A 53 -1.53 -3.33 12.78
N ILE A 54 -0.83 -2.19 12.87
CA ILE A 54 0.50 -2.11 13.53
C ILE A 54 0.40 -2.60 14.98
N GLU A 55 -0.60 -2.10 15.73
CA GLU A 55 -0.86 -2.50 17.11
C GLU A 55 -1.11 -4.01 17.23
N LEU A 56 -2.03 -4.55 16.41
CA LEU A 56 -2.38 -5.98 16.45
C LEU A 56 -1.22 -6.88 16.07
N ILE A 57 -0.45 -6.53 15.03
CA ILE A 57 0.75 -7.28 14.63
C ILE A 57 1.78 -7.27 15.75
N THR A 58 1.99 -6.12 16.39
CA THR A 58 2.98 -5.98 17.48
C THR A 58 2.59 -6.83 18.68
N LEU A 59 1.31 -6.79 19.05
CA LEU A 59 0.76 -7.60 20.14
C LEU A 59 0.87 -9.09 19.83
N GLU A 60 0.56 -9.50 18.60
CA GLU A 60 0.66 -10.90 18.19
C GLU A 60 2.09 -11.43 18.31
N TYR A 61 3.10 -10.65 17.89
CA TYR A 61 4.49 -11.02 18.09
C TYR A 61 4.88 -11.11 19.58
N GLN A 62 4.42 -10.17 20.39
CA GLN A 62 4.66 -10.19 21.83
C GLN A 62 4.06 -11.46 22.47
N ASN A 63 2.83 -11.83 22.10
CA ASN A 63 2.15 -13.00 22.62
C ASN A 63 2.83 -14.31 22.20
N GLN A 64 3.26 -14.41 20.93
CA GLN A 64 3.87 -15.63 20.40
C GLN A 64 5.34 -15.81 20.82
N THR A 65 6.10 -14.72 20.97
CA THR A 65 7.56 -14.78 21.11
C THR A 65 8.10 -14.15 22.38
N GLY A 66 7.24 -13.55 23.20
CA GLY A 66 7.64 -12.76 24.37
C GLY A 66 8.33 -11.43 24.04
N THR A 67 8.48 -11.08 22.75
CA THR A 67 9.14 -9.86 22.29
C THR A 67 8.27 -9.12 21.28
N ALA A 68 8.02 -7.83 21.53
CA ALA A 68 7.29 -6.96 20.63
C ALA A 68 8.11 -6.72 19.35
N LYS A 69 7.45 -6.91 18.20
CA LYS A 69 8.02 -6.60 16.89
C LYS A 69 7.07 -5.74 16.09
N THR A 70 7.58 -4.66 15.49
CA THR A 70 6.78 -3.65 14.81
C THR A 70 7.03 -3.68 13.31
N PRO A 71 6.00 -3.62 12.45
CA PRO A 71 6.19 -3.35 11.03
C PRO A 71 6.68 -1.92 10.82
N SER A 72 7.36 -1.71 9.70
CA SER A 72 7.63 -0.38 9.19
C SER A 72 6.36 0.27 8.62
N TYR A 73 6.30 1.59 8.60
CA TYR A 73 5.20 2.29 7.93
C TYR A 73 5.65 3.60 7.29
N VAL A 74 4.93 3.99 6.23
CA VAL A 74 5.01 5.31 5.60
C VAL A 74 3.59 5.79 5.32
N ILE A 75 3.17 6.85 6.00
CA ILE A 75 1.79 7.34 6.01
C ILE A 75 1.78 8.80 5.59
N SER A 76 1.04 9.10 4.53
CA SER A 76 0.79 10.48 4.13
C SER A 76 -0.29 11.12 5.00
N LYS A 77 0.01 12.30 5.53
CA LYS A 77 -0.97 13.20 6.16
C LYS A 77 -1.60 14.14 5.14
N VAL A 78 -0.99 14.29 3.95
CA VAL A 78 -1.44 15.16 2.86
C VAL A 78 -2.69 14.61 2.20
N ARG A 79 -3.64 15.49 1.89
CA ARG A 79 -4.84 15.13 1.15
C ARG A 79 -4.51 14.73 -0.29
N ARG A 80 -5.14 13.65 -0.78
CA ARG A 80 -4.94 13.11 -2.14
C ARG A 80 -5.16 14.16 -3.25
N SER A 81 -6.10 15.08 -3.07
CA SER A 81 -6.38 16.19 -4.00
C SER A 81 -5.18 17.11 -4.24
N LYS A 82 -4.22 17.15 -3.31
CA LYS A 82 -2.96 17.90 -3.46
C LYS A 82 -1.87 17.04 -4.08
N ILE A 83 -1.70 15.81 -3.57
CA ILE A 83 -0.70 14.86 -4.03
C ILE A 83 -1.29 13.46 -4.01
N ASP A 84 -1.39 12.82 -5.17
CA ASP A 84 -1.67 11.38 -5.26
C ASP A 84 -0.34 10.63 -5.31
N LEU A 85 0.09 10.15 -4.15
CA LEU A 85 1.35 9.42 -4.00
C LEU A 85 1.33 8.01 -4.65
N ASN A 86 0.18 7.58 -5.18
CA ASN A 86 0.00 6.32 -5.89
C ASN A 86 -0.24 6.54 -7.40
N ARG A 87 0.43 7.56 -7.95
CA ARG A 87 0.51 7.90 -9.38
C ARG A 87 1.95 8.19 -9.76
N ASP A 88 2.22 8.12 -11.06
CA ASP A 88 3.48 8.59 -11.61
C ASP A 88 3.67 10.09 -11.37
N GLU A 89 4.92 10.56 -11.33
CA GLU A 89 5.28 11.94 -10.99
C GLU A 89 4.51 12.96 -11.83
N THR A 90 4.40 12.71 -13.13
CA THR A 90 3.71 13.59 -14.10
C THR A 90 2.24 13.80 -13.78
N GLU A 91 1.61 12.80 -13.15
CA GLU A 91 0.21 12.84 -12.75
C GLU A 91 0.05 13.13 -11.27
N ALA A 92 1.06 12.94 -10.42
CA ALA A 92 0.96 12.86 -8.95
C ALA A 92 0.60 14.20 -8.28
N TYR A 93 1.00 15.32 -8.87
CA TYR A 93 0.78 16.66 -8.33
C TYR A 93 0.89 17.72 -9.45
N VAL A 94 0.61 18.98 -9.13
CA VAL A 94 0.81 20.09 -10.07
C VAL A 94 2.29 20.38 -10.19
N GLN A 95 2.87 20.16 -11.38
CA GLN A 95 4.32 20.12 -11.61
C GLN A 95 5.10 21.36 -11.18
N SER A 96 4.47 22.54 -11.17
CA SER A 96 5.11 23.78 -10.69
C SER A 96 5.32 23.82 -9.17
N SER A 97 4.77 22.87 -8.39
CA SER A 97 4.88 22.84 -6.94
C SER A 97 6.11 22.08 -6.45
N LEU A 98 7.20 22.82 -6.16
CA LEU A 98 8.42 22.25 -5.57
C LEU A 98 8.16 21.58 -4.22
N THR A 99 7.23 22.09 -3.42
CA THR A 99 6.84 21.47 -2.14
C THR A 99 6.18 20.12 -2.35
N ALA A 100 5.27 20.00 -3.33
CA ALA A 100 4.64 18.74 -3.65
C ALA A 100 5.65 17.70 -4.16
N GLN A 101 6.57 18.12 -5.03
CA GLN A 101 7.66 17.25 -5.51
C GLN A 101 8.51 16.72 -4.36
N LYS A 102 8.92 17.57 -3.41
CA LYS A 102 9.71 17.16 -2.25
C LYS A 102 8.98 16.13 -1.39
N ILE A 103 7.67 16.34 -1.13
CA ILE A 103 6.85 15.39 -0.35
C ILE A 103 6.67 14.07 -1.11
N TYR A 104 6.42 14.14 -2.42
CA TYR A 104 6.27 12.97 -3.28
C TYR A 104 7.54 12.12 -3.30
N ASN A 105 8.69 12.74 -3.56
CA ASN A 105 9.98 12.06 -3.59
C ASN A 105 10.30 11.45 -2.22
N PHE A 106 10.16 12.23 -1.14
CA PHE A 106 10.44 11.74 0.21
C PHE A 106 9.60 10.50 0.58
N TYR A 107 8.31 10.49 0.25
CA TYR A 107 7.43 9.34 0.51
C TYR A 107 7.90 8.09 -0.23
N LEU A 108 8.20 8.21 -1.53
CA LEU A 108 8.67 7.09 -2.34
C LEU A 108 10.07 6.62 -1.94
N ASP A 109 10.96 7.55 -1.59
CA ASP A 109 12.32 7.25 -1.16
C ASP A 109 12.33 6.50 0.17
N LYS A 110 11.44 6.87 1.12
CA LYS A 110 11.30 6.12 2.37
C LYS A 110 10.79 4.70 2.17
N ILE A 111 9.86 4.48 1.24
CA ILE A 111 9.45 3.12 0.88
C ILE A 111 10.64 2.34 0.31
N ARG A 112 11.37 2.93 -0.64
CA ARG A 112 12.55 2.29 -1.26
C ARG A 112 13.60 1.92 -0.23
N GLU A 113 13.99 2.86 0.63
CA GLU A 113 14.98 2.67 1.69
C GLU A 113 14.62 1.47 2.56
N ILE A 114 13.38 1.43 3.07
CA ILE A 114 12.93 0.36 3.94
C ILE A 114 12.86 -0.98 3.19
N VAL A 115 12.46 -0.99 1.92
CA VAL A 115 12.47 -2.22 1.10
C VAL A 115 13.89 -2.76 0.96
N LEU A 116 14.86 -1.92 0.59
CA LEU A 116 16.25 -2.34 0.41
C LEU A 116 16.87 -2.79 1.74
N ASP A 117 16.60 -2.07 2.83
CA ASP A 117 17.04 -2.46 4.17
C ASP A 117 16.47 -3.83 4.59
N ASN A 118 15.18 -4.07 4.31
CA ASN A 118 14.56 -5.36 4.61
C ASN A 118 15.17 -6.50 3.79
N LEU A 119 15.48 -6.26 2.52
CA LEU A 119 16.16 -7.25 1.68
C LEU A 119 17.57 -7.57 2.21
N ASN A 120 18.32 -6.56 2.65
CA ASN A 120 19.63 -6.75 3.24
C ASN A 120 19.57 -7.52 4.58
N LEU A 121 18.59 -7.20 5.44
CA LEU A 121 18.51 -7.75 6.80
C LEU A 121 17.78 -9.10 6.89
N PHE A 122 16.74 -9.29 6.08
CA PHE A 122 15.82 -10.42 6.19
C PHE A 122 15.76 -11.29 4.92
N ASN A 123 16.45 -10.88 3.85
CA ASN A 123 16.38 -11.52 2.53
C ASN A 123 14.95 -11.59 1.96
N ARG A 124 14.07 -10.69 2.41
CA ARG A 124 12.67 -10.55 1.95
C ARG A 124 12.09 -9.22 2.43
N SER A 125 11.10 -8.70 1.72
CA SER A 125 10.32 -7.54 2.15
C SER A 125 8.88 -7.66 1.62
N LEU A 126 7.90 -7.44 2.49
CA LEU A 126 6.48 -7.42 2.11
C LEU A 126 5.93 -5.99 2.26
N LEU A 127 5.57 -5.37 1.14
CA LEU A 127 4.89 -4.08 1.10
C LEU A 127 3.37 -4.28 0.94
N VAL A 128 2.60 -3.72 1.88
CA VAL A 128 1.14 -3.67 1.83
C VAL A 128 0.70 -2.23 1.66
N ASP A 129 0.15 -1.92 0.48
CA ASP A 129 -0.37 -0.59 0.14
C ASP A 129 -1.86 -0.50 0.49
N VAL A 130 -2.16 0.22 1.58
CA VAL A 130 -3.49 0.24 2.20
C VAL A 130 -4.34 1.35 1.61
N HIS A 131 -5.43 0.93 0.97
CA HIS A 131 -6.39 1.79 0.31
C HIS A 131 -7.81 1.60 0.85
N GLY A 132 -8.69 2.51 0.46
CA GLY A 132 -10.12 2.45 0.73
C GLY A 132 -10.93 2.76 -0.52
N PHE A 133 -12.17 2.30 -0.55
CA PHE A 133 -13.15 2.66 -1.59
C PHE A 133 -14.50 2.90 -0.94
N GLU A 134 -15.31 3.77 -1.55
CA GLU A 134 -16.69 3.99 -1.09
C GLU A 134 -17.58 2.84 -1.59
N LYS A 135 -18.41 2.28 -0.69
CA LYS A 135 -19.35 1.18 -1.02
C LYS A 135 -20.24 1.52 -2.22
N HIS A 136 -20.69 2.76 -2.30
CA HIS A 136 -21.59 3.26 -3.36
C HIS A 136 -20.86 3.70 -4.63
N LYS A 137 -19.52 3.79 -4.61
CA LYS A 137 -18.69 4.12 -5.78
C LYS A 137 -17.65 3.02 -6.06
N ARG A 138 -18.03 1.77 -5.77
CA ARG A 138 -17.18 0.63 -6.11
C ARG A 138 -16.88 0.65 -7.61
N PRO A 139 -15.63 0.34 -8.02
CA PRO A 139 -15.32 0.24 -9.43
C PRO A 139 -16.23 -0.77 -10.14
N GLN A 140 -16.69 -0.41 -11.34
CA GLN A 140 -17.54 -1.27 -12.14
C GLN A 140 -16.86 -2.61 -12.38
N GLY A 141 -17.60 -3.70 -12.19
CA GLY A 141 -17.07 -5.06 -12.30
C GLY A 141 -16.77 -5.72 -10.96
N TYR A 142 -16.78 -5.01 -9.82
CA TYR A 142 -16.82 -5.66 -8.51
C TYR A 142 -18.26 -5.94 -8.06
N ARG A 143 -18.49 -7.13 -7.52
CA ARG A 143 -19.71 -7.46 -6.76
C ARG A 143 -19.66 -6.78 -5.39
N ASP A 144 -20.66 -6.98 -4.53
CA ASP A 144 -20.59 -6.56 -3.13
C ASP A 144 -19.40 -7.23 -2.42
N VAL A 145 -18.27 -6.54 -2.44
CA VAL A 145 -17.01 -6.95 -1.81
C VAL A 145 -16.64 -5.93 -0.75
N GLU A 146 -16.04 -6.43 0.33
CA GLU A 146 -15.48 -5.63 1.43
C GLU A 146 -13.98 -5.43 1.27
N LEU A 147 -13.29 -6.39 0.65
CA LEU A 147 -11.85 -6.33 0.39
C LEU A 147 -11.55 -6.53 -1.10
N ILE A 148 -10.59 -5.77 -1.61
CA ILE A 148 -10.05 -5.95 -2.95
C ILE A 148 -8.54 -6.15 -2.81
N LEU A 149 -8.03 -7.25 -3.38
CA LEU A 149 -6.62 -7.57 -3.41
C LEU A 149 -6.06 -7.29 -4.82
N GLY A 150 -5.05 -6.42 -4.90
CA GLY A 150 -4.36 -6.07 -6.13
C GLY A 150 -2.87 -6.39 -6.03
N THR A 151 -2.42 -7.43 -6.73
CA THR A 151 -1.03 -7.93 -6.76
C THR A 151 -0.43 -7.90 -8.17
N ASN A 152 -1.09 -7.20 -9.09
CA ASN A 152 -0.82 -7.18 -10.52
C ASN A 152 -0.78 -8.60 -11.09
N ASN A 153 -1.77 -9.42 -10.71
CA ASN A 153 -1.80 -10.84 -11.05
C ASN A 153 -0.49 -11.55 -10.65
N LEU A 154 -0.05 -11.34 -9.41
CA LEU A 154 1.20 -11.83 -8.80
C LEU A 154 2.51 -11.17 -9.24
N LYS A 155 2.51 -10.31 -10.27
CA LYS A 155 3.74 -9.64 -10.75
C LYS A 155 4.34 -8.69 -9.71
N SER A 156 3.55 -8.15 -8.77
CA SER A 156 4.11 -7.31 -7.70
C SER A 156 4.62 -8.11 -6.50
N VAL A 157 4.33 -9.41 -6.44
CA VAL A 157 4.64 -10.28 -5.29
C VAL A 157 5.80 -11.23 -5.60
N PHE A 158 5.95 -11.63 -6.86
CA PHE A 158 7.01 -12.54 -7.30
C PHE A 158 7.88 -11.87 -8.38
N PRO A 159 9.20 -12.11 -8.39
CA PRO A 159 10.09 -11.57 -9.41
C PRO A 159 9.78 -12.16 -10.79
N GLU A 160 9.49 -13.47 -10.83
CA GLU A 160 9.17 -14.21 -12.04
C GLU A 160 7.66 -14.49 -12.19
N PRO A 161 7.14 -14.60 -13.42
CA PRO A 161 5.76 -14.98 -13.66
C PRO A 161 5.39 -16.33 -13.02
N VAL A 162 4.31 -16.33 -12.22
CA VAL A 162 3.79 -17.55 -11.58
C VAL A 162 2.75 -18.22 -12.46
N SER A 163 2.93 -19.52 -12.70
CA SER A 163 1.94 -20.35 -13.42
C SER A 163 0.57 -20.33 -12.75
N ILE A 164 -0.51 -20.27 -13.55
CA ILE A 164 -1.90 -20.24 -13.06
C ILE A 164 -2.22 -21.43 -12.14
N LYS A 165 -1.58 -22.59 -12.34
CA LYS A 165 -1.75 -23.77 -11.48
C LYS A 165 -1.34 -23.48 -10.03
N GLU A 166 -0.31 -22.65 -9.84
CA GLU A 166 0.26 -22.28 -8.53
C GLU A 166 -0.39 -21.06 -7.88
N TRP A 167 -1.33 -20.40 -8.57
CA TRP A 167 -1.99 -19.21 -8.02
C TRP A 167 -2.75 -19.48 -6.72
N GLY A 168 -3.26 -20.71 -6.57
CA GLY A 168 -3.91 -21.16 -5.35
C GLY A 168 -2.96 -21.52 -4.21
N ASN A 169 -1.69 -21.80 -4.49
CA ASN A 169 -0.77 -22.40 -3.50
C ASN A 169 0.14 -21.37 -2.82
N ASN A 170 0.14 -20.13 -3.31
CA ASN A 170 0.98 -19.05 -2.79
C ASN A 170 0.24 -18.12 -1.81
N ILE A 171 0.93 -17.07 -1.36
CA ILE A 171 0.42 -16.10 -0.38
C ILE A 171 -0.91 -15.46 -0.79
N ARG A 172 -1.10 -15.11 -2.07
CA ARG A 172 -2.36 -14.53 -2.57
C ARG A 172 -3.51 -15.53 -2.40
N GLY A 173 -3.29 -16.78 -2.77
CA GLY A 173 -4.29 -17.83 -2.64
C GLY A 173 -4.66 -18.13 -1.18
N LYS A 174 -3.67 -18.09 -0.27
CA LYS A 174 -3.89 -18.21 1.18
C LYS A 174 -4.70 -17.03 1.74
N ILE A 175 -4.35 -15.79 1.39
CA ILE A 175 -5.11 -14.60 1.79
C ILE A 175 -6.57 -14.71 1.36
N ILE A 176 -6.82 -15.06 0.09
CA ILE A 176 -8.19 -15.19 -0.43
C ILE A 176 -8.99 -16.23 0.37
N ARG A 177 -8.41 -17.42 0.63
CA ARG A 177 -9.09 -18.46 1.40
C ARG A 177 -9.37 -18.04 2.85
N ASN A 178 -8.41 -17.39 3.52
CA ASN A 178 -8.61 -16.92 4.89
C ASN A 178 -9.78 -15.93 4.98
N PHE A 179 -9.90 -14.98 4.04
CA PHE A 179 -11.05 -14.06 4.03
C PHE A 179 -12.38 -14.78 3.72
N GLN A 180 -12.35 -15.81 2.85
CA GLN A 180 -13.54 -16.63 2.58
C GLN A 180 -13.99 -17.44 3.80
N GLU A 181 -13.06 -18.03 4.55
CA GLU A 181 -13.32 -18.76 5.79
C GLU A 181 -13.93 -17.85 6.86
N LEU A 182 -13.49 -16.58 6.91
CA LEU A 182 -14.06 -15.54 7.76
C LEU A 182 -15.39 -14.97 7.24
N SER A 183 -15.93 -15.50 6.13
CA SER A 183 -17.14 -14.98 5.47
C SER A 183 -17.06 -13.50 5.09
N ILE A 184 -15.85 -12.98 4.82
CA ILE A 184 -15.60 -11.61 4.37
C ILE A 184 -15.51 -11.61 2.84
N PRO A 185 -16.44 -10.95 2.13
CA PRO A 185 -16.41 -10.89 0.66
C PRO A 185 -15.15 -10.21 0.12
N ILE A 186 -14.31 -10.98 -0.60
CA ILE A 186 -13.06 -10.52 -1.21
C ILE A 186 -13.09 -10.65 -2.73
N ALA A 187 -12.42 -9.72 -3.42
CA ALA A 187 -12.11 -9.83 -4.85
C ALA A 187 -10.60 -9.90 -5.11
N PRO A 188 -10.10 -10.83 -5.95
CA PRO A 188 -10.88 -11.87 -6.62
C PRO A 188 -11.40 -12.93 -5.63
N SER A 189 -12.63 -13.39 -5.85
CA SER A 189 -13.33 -14.34 -4.97
C SER A 189 -12.88 -15.79 -5.16
N HIS A 190 -11.87 -16.05 -5.99
CA HIS A 190 -11.33 -17.39 -6.20
C HIS A 190 -9.82 -17.28 -6.37
N PRO A 191 -9.01 -18.10 -5.69
CA PRO A 191 -7.55 -17.99 -5.71
C PRO A 191 -6.92 -17.97 -7.12
N LYS A 192 -7.51 -18.72 -8.07
CA LYS A 192 -7.04 -18.80 -9.47
C LYS A 192 -7.59 -17.72 -10.40
N ARG A 193 -8.52 -16.86 -9.95
CA ARG A 193 -9.15 -15.84 -10.81
C ARG A 193 -8.27 -14.60 -10.92
N LYS A 194 -8.10 -14.07 -12.13
CA LYS A 194 -7.36 -12.82 -12.38
C LYS A 194 -7.98 -11.63 -11.65
N GLU A 195 -7.11 -10.72 -11.25
CA GLU A 195 -7.46 -9.34 -10.93
C GLU A 195 -7.67 -8.61 -12.27
N TYR A 196 -8.81 -7.93 -12.41
CA TYR A 196 -9.18 -7.29 -13.69
C TYR A 196 -9.64 -5.84 -13.56
N VAL A 197 -10.14 -5.41 -12.40
CA VAL A 197 -10.58 -4.01 -12.21
C VAL A 197 -9.51 -3.20 -11.48
N LEU A 198 -9.12 -3.61 -10.29
CA LEU A 198 -8.00 -3.07 -9.54
C LEU A 198 -6.96 -4.18 -9.38
N THR A 199 -5.80 -3.97 -9.99
CA THR A 199 -4.69 -4.94 -10.02
C THR A 199 -3.46 -4.41 -9.26
N GLY A 200 -3.63 -3.46 -8.35
CA GLY A 200 -2.53 -2.77 -7.69
C GLY A 200 -2.14 -1.45 -8.36
N GLY A 201 -1.73 -0.49 -7.53
CA GLY A 201 -1.40 0.88 -7.91
C GLY A 201 0.06 1.07 -8.35
N TYR A 202 0.44 2.33 -8.57
CA TYR A 202 1.80 2.74 -8.91
C TYR A 202 2.84 2.25 -7.90
N ILE A 203 2.57 2.41 -6.59
CA ILE A 203 3.46 2.00 -5.50
C ILE A 203 3.78 0.50 -5.59
N THR A 204 2.76 -0.35 -5.64
CA THR A 204 2.94 -1.81 -5.74
C THR A 204 3.60 -2.24 -7.05
N LYS A 205 3.40 -1.47 -8.13
CA LYS A 205 4.04 -1.75 -9.42
C LYS A 205 5.50 -1.30 -9.43
N LYS A 206 5.85 -0.21 -8.74
CA LYS A 206 7.19 0.38 -8.69
C LYS A 206 8.12 -0.35 -7.71
N PHE A 207 7.58 -0.79 -6.57
CA PHE A 207 8.35 -1.45 -5.51
C PHE A 207 8.00 -2.94 -5.36
N GLY A 208 7.22 -3.49 -6.30
CA GLY A 208 6.91 -4.91 -6.34
C GLY A 208 8.09 -5.75 -6.82
N ALA A 209 8.06 -7.04 -6.51
CA ALA A 209 9.20 -7.94 -6.71
C ALA A 209 9.71 -8.01 -8.17
N SER A 210 8.83 -7.90 -9.17
CA SER A 210 9.26 -7.87 -10.58
C SER A 210 10.09 -6.63 -10.98
N GLN A 211 10.17 -5.60 -10.14
CA GLN A 211 11.00 -4.42 -10.38
C GLN A 211 12.27 -4.39 -9.53
N ILE A 212 12.41 -5.30 -8.56
CA ILE A 212 13.54 -5.34 -7.64
C ILE A 212 14.25 -6.68 -7.83
N PRO A 213 15.38 -6.71 -8.55
CA PRO A 213 16.11 -7.95 -8.78
C PRO A 213 16.50 -8.60 -7.44
N LYS A 214 16.24 -9.90 -7.31
CA LYS A 214 16.56 -10.74 -6.13
C LYS A 214 15.72 -10.47 -4.87
N SER A 215 14.56 -9.82 -4.98
CA SER A 215 13.59 -9.66 -3.87
C SER A 215 12.60 -10.81 -3.72
#